data_AF-A0A7V4HHJ7-F1
#
_entry.id   AF-A0A7V4HHJ7-F1
#
_cell.length_a   1.000
_cell.length_b   1.000
_cell.length_c   1.000
_cell.angle_alpha   90.00
_cell.angle_beta   90.00
_cell.angle_gamma   90.00
#
_symmetry.space_group_name_H-M   'P 1'
#
loop_
_entity.id
_entity.type
_entity.pdbx_description
1 polymer ?
#
loop_
_entity_poly.entity_id
_entity_poly.type
_entity_poly.pdbx_seq_one_letter_code
_entity_poly.pdbx_strand_id
1 'polypeptide(L)'
;MRGCAGPRTDALERRNAQVMQSGHYSNAGFGMKTRLILATSAISIALHLSLAQPEEETPSRHDRLVLCWYMVCFGESLEVYKHHIELAQRHGIDGFLLDVGAWEGNYVASTERIYEAAKQLGTGFRLAMAPEYSVQPFSEQVRDMVLRFKDHPNQLKVNGKPLLSGYCSASMFPPALEKLKSDGVEVTLVPHVFLPRFVYRPSFEEYVGQFFSTPSLSGLMMFNASELGV
;
A
#
# COMPACT_ATOMS: atom_id res chain seq x y z
N MET A 1 -48.69 -30.93 20.54
CA MET A 1 -49.56 -29.90 19.91
C MET A 1 -48.88 -28.56 20.13
N ARG A 2 -48.51 -27.67 19.20
CA ARG A 2 -48.48 -27.47 17.73
C ARG A 2 -47.15 -26.67 17.53
N GLY A 3 -46.27 -26.86 16.56
CA GLY A 3 -46.46 -26.96 15.12
C GLY A 3 -46.64 -25.56 14.51
N CYS A 4 -45.57 -24.97 13.96
CA CYS A 4 -45.60 -24.01 12.83
C CYS A 4 -44.20 -23.81 12.24
N ALA A 5 -44.04 -24.29 10.99
CA ALA A 5 -42.89 -24.13 10.11
C ALA A 5 -42.97 -22.81 9.30
N GLY A 6 -41.90 -22.47 8.56
CA GLY A 6 -41.65 -21.21 7.83
C GLY A 6 -42.55 -20.91 6.61
N PRO A 7 -42.14 -20.09 5.59
CA PRO A 7 -40.77 -19.81 5.13
C PRO A 7 -40.43 -18.32 4.80
N ARG A 8 -39.14 -17.98 4.71
CA ARG A 8 -38.60 -16.74 4.10
C ARG A 8 -37.34 -17.07 3.28
N THR A 9 -37.51 -17.68 2.12
CA THR A 9 -36.41 -17.95 1.17
C THR A 9 -36.73 -17.52 -0.28
N ASP A 10 -37.98 -17.15 -0.58
CA ASP A 10 -38.43 -16.99 -1.98
C ASP A 10 -38.22 -15.59 -2.60
N ALA A 11 -37.73 -14.61 -1.83
CA ALA A 11 -37.59 -13.24 -2.29
C ALA A 11 -36.18 -12.91 -2.86
N LEU A 12 -35.15 -13.68 -2.48
CA LEU A 12 -33.77 -13.41 -2.89
C LEU A 12 -33.41 -14.11 -4.22
N GLU A 13 -34.00 -15.27 -4.51
CA GLU A 13 -33.77 -16.00 -5.76
C GLU A 13 -34.43 -15.35 -6.99
N ARG A 14 -35.53 -14.60 -6.80
CA ARG A 14 -36.21 -13.92 -7.93
C ARG A 14 -35.47 -12.70 -8.46
N ARG A 15 -34.60 -12.06 -7.67
CA ARG A 15 -33.78 -10.91 -8.14
C ARG A 15 -32.57 -11.33 -8.96
N ASN A 16 -32.04 -12.54 -8.75
CA ASN A 16 -30.86 -13.03 -9.47
C ASN A 16 -31.19 -13.70 -10.82
N ALA A 17 -32.46 -14.05 -11.08
CA ALA A 17 -32.89 -14.62 -12.36
C ALA A 17 -33.14 -13.56 -13.46
N GLN A 18 -33.21 -12.27 -13.13
CA GLN A 18 -33.59 -11.21 -14.08
C GLN A 18 -32.39 -10.46 -14.71
N VAL A 19 -31.15 -10.75 -14.27
CA VAL A 19 -29.92 -10.10 -14.79
C VAL A 19 -29.18 -10.98 -15.82
N MET A 20 -29.64 -12.20 -16.06
CA MET A 20 -29.02 -13.15 -17.03
C MET A 20 -29.76 -13.27 -18.37
N GLN A 21 -30.67 -12.34 -18.69
CA GLN A 21 -31.40 -12.32 -19.97
C GLN A 21 -31.46 -10.91 -20.55
N SER A 22 -30.33 -10.40 -21.07
CA SER A 22 -30.33 -9.48 -22.24
C SER A 22 -28.89 -9.14 -22.63
N GLY A 23 -28.49 -9.58 -23.82
CA GLY A 23 -27.16 -9.25 -24.37
C GLY A 23 -26.75 -10.11 -25.55
N HIS A 24 -27.64 -10.28 -26.52
CA HIS A 24 -27.30 -10.84 -27.84
C HIS A 24 -26.27 -9.95 -28.56
N TYR A 25 -25.15 -10.53 -28.98
CA TYR A 25 -24.39 -10.00 -30.11
C TYR A 25 -24.43 -11.01 -31.27
N SER A 26 -24.95 -10.50 -32.38
CA SER A 26 -25.32 -11.21 -33.60
C SER A 26 -24.08 -11.59 -34.43
N ASN A 27 -24.07 -12.81 -34.95
CA ASN A 27 -23.17 -13.31 -35.98
C ASN A 27 -23.93 -13.40 -37.31
N ALA A 28 -23.52 -12.62 -38.31
CA ALA A 28 -23.69 -12.82 -39.75
C ALA A 28 -22.94 -11.67 -40.45
N GLY A 29 -22.18 -11.80 -41.53
CA GLY A 29 -21.97 -12.86 -42.49
C GLY A 29 -21.66 -12.20 -43.85
N PHE A 30 -20.66 -12.74 -44.56
CA PHE A 30 -20.48 -12.74 -46.02
C PHE A 30 -20.09 -11.45 -46.78
N GLY A 31 -19.02 -11.55 -47.59
CA GLY A 31 -18.66 -10.54 -48.59
C GLY A 31 -17.34 -10.76 -49.32
N MET A 32 -17.11 -11.95 -49.89
CA MET A 32 -15.96 -12.23 -50.77
C MET A 32 -16.15 -11.53 -52.12
N LYS A 33 -15.29 -10.56 -52.47
CA LYS A 33 -15.16 -10.03 -53.83
C LYS A 33 -13.69 -9.90 -54.23
N THR A 34 -13.31 -10.81 -55.10
CA THR A 34 -12.09 -10.85 -55.91
C THR A 34 -11.92 -9.57 -56.72
N ARG A 35 -10.78 -8.89 -56.61
CA ARG A 35 -10.21 -8.08 -57.69
C ARG A 35 -8.69 -8.22 -57.73
N LEU A 36 -8.21 -8.29 -58.96
CA LEU A 36 -6.90 -8.66 -59.46
C LEU A 36 -6.20 -7.40 -60.00
N ILE A 37 -4.86 -7.45 -60.07
CA ILE A 37 -3.91 -6.59 -60.83
C ILE A 37 -3.72 -5.15 -60.25
N LEU A 38 -2.55 -4.53 -60.09
CA LEU A 38 -1.21 -4.61 -60.70
C LEU A 38 -0.09 -4.42 -59.66
N ALA A 39 1.00 -5.15 -59.89
CA ALA A 39 2.32 -4.87 -59.35
C ALA A 39 2.90 -3.59 -59.98
N THR A 40 3.35 -2.67 -59.14
CA THR A 40 4.41 -1.72 -59.49
C THR A 40 5.44 -1.75 -58.37
N SER A 41 6.59 -2.34 -58.68
CA SER A 41 7.77 -2.39 -57.82
C SER A 41 8.27 -0.98 -57.54
N ALA A 42 8.10 -0.51 -56.30
CA ALA A 42 8.95 0.54 -55.75
C ALA A 42 9.97 -0.16 -54.85
N ILE A 43 11.23 -0.20 -55.29
CA ILE A 43 12.36 -0.56 -54.45
C ILE A 43 12.53 0.59 -53.45
N SER A 44 11.83 0.50 -52.32
CA SER A 44 12.16 1.31 -51.15
C SER A 44 13.33 0.64 -50.45
N ILE A 45 14.52 1.20 -50.60
CA ILE A 45 15.65 0.93 -49.71
C ILE A 45 15.24 1.51 -48.35
N ALA A 46 14.52 0.72 -47.56
CA ALA A 46 14.27 1.01 -46.17
C ALA A 46 15.59 0.76 -45.43
N LEU A 47 16.33 1.83 -45.19
CA LEU A 47 17.41 1.85 -44.21
C LEU A 47 16.76 1.49 -42.86
N HIS A 48 16.84 0.21 -42.46
CA HIS A 48 16.44 -0.21 -41.13
C HIS A 48 17.45 0.39 -40.14
N LEU A 49 17.24 1.67 -39.78
CA LEU A 49 17.63 2.12 -38.45
C LEU A 49 16.82 1.27 -37.49
N SER A 50 17.47 0.24 -36.97
CA SER A 50 17.04 -0.43 -35.74
C SER A 50 17.05 0.63 -34.66
N LEU A 51 15.92 1.32 -34.51
CA LEU A 51 15.58 2.03 -33.29
C LEU A 51 15.58 0.94 -32.22
N ALA A 52 16.71 0.80 -31.53
CA ALA A 52 16.79 0.07 -30.28
C ALA A 52 15.63 0.58 -29.43
N GLN A 53 14.63 -0.27 -29.23
CA GLN A 53 13.63 0.02 -28.22
C GLN A 53 14.42 0.22 -26.93
N PRO A 54 14.20 1.32 -26.18
CA PRO A 54 14.84 1.45 -24.88
C PRO A 54 14.49 0.18 -24.10
N GLU A 55 15.52 -0.60 -23.74
CA GLU A 55 15.35 -1.68 -22.79
C GLU A 55 14.68 -1.05 -21.56
N GLU A 56 13.47 -1.48 -21.22
CA GLU A 56 12.91 -1.19 -19.91
C GLU A 56 13.88 -1.80 -18.91
N GLU A 57 14.76 -0.98 -18.33
CA GLU A 57 15.59 -1.37 -17.20
C GLU A 57 14.65 -1.95 -16.15
N THR A 58 14.74 -3.26 -15.98
CA THR A 58 13.98 -3.95 -14.94
C THR A 58 14.45 -3.31 -13.63
N PRO A 59 13.57 -2.66 -12.86
CA PRO A 59 13.99 -1.90 -11.68
C PRO A 59 14.89 -2.76 -10.83
N SER A 60 16.11 -2.30 -10.58
CA SER A 60 17.05 -3.04 -9.77
C SER A 60 16.41 -3.22 -8.38
N ARG A 61 16.77 -4.29 -7.65
CA ARG A 61 16.31 -4.45 -6.26
C ARG A 61 16.58 -3.20 -5.40
N HIS A 62 17.54 -2.38 -5.79
CA HIS A 62 17.90 -1.14 -5.11
C HIS A 62 16.97 0.05 -5.42
N ASP A 63 16.03 -0.09 -6.35
CA ASP A 63 15.11 0.98 -6.74
C ASP A 63 13.84 1.01 -5.87
N ARG A 64 13.64 -0.02 -5.02
CA ARG A 64 12.45 -0.18 -4.18
C ARG A 64 12.85 -0.52 -2.74
N LEU A 65 12.30 0.21 -1.78
CA LEU A 65 12.43 -0.11 -0.37
C LEU A 65 11.37 -1.14 0.03
N VAL A 66 11.80 -2.24 0.64
CA VAL A 66 10.91 -3.25 1.24
C VAL A 66 10.83 -2.97 2.73
N LEU A 67 9.65 -2.56 3.21
CA LEU A 67 9.39 -2.33 4.62
C LEU A 67 8.47 -3.40 5.19
N CYS A 68 8.65 -3.78 6.45
CA CYS A 68 7.69 -4.63 7.15
C CYS A 68 7.16 -3.95 8.43
N TRP A 69 5.96 -4.32 8.85
CA TRP A 69 5.41 -3.88 10.12
C TRP A 69 6.16 -4.55 11.28
N TYR A 70 6.41 -3.78 12.34
CA TYR A 70 7.16 -4.24 13.51
C TYR A 70 6.51 -3.72 14.79
N MET A 71 6.06 -4.63 15.66
CA MET A 71 5.45 -4.28 16.95
C MET A 71 6.51 -3.82 17.96
N VAL A 72 6.39 -2.58 18.43
CA VAL A 72 7.37 -1.98 19.36
C VAL A 72 7.02 -2.22 20.85
N CYS A 73 5.96 -2.98 21.12
CA CYS A 73 5.37 -3.11 22.47
C CYS A 73 6.15 -4.01 23.44
N PHE A 74 7.09 -4.84 22.97
CA PHE A 74 7.70 -5.91 23.77
C PHE A 74 8.85 -5.48 24.69
N GLY A 75 9.40 -4.26 24.54
CA GLY A 75 10.42 -3.79 25.49
C GLY A 75 11.80 -4.41 25.32
N GLU A 76 12.11 -4.89 24.12
CA GLU A 76 13.33 -5.68 23.88
C GLU A 76 14.62 -4.91 24.20
N SER A 77 15.68 -5.66 24.49
CA SER A 77 17.01 -5.06 24.68
C SER A 77 17.58 -4.52 23.36
N LEU A 78 18.61 -3.68 23.47
CA LEU A 78 19.25 -3.06 22.31
C LEU A 78 19.90 -4.11 21.39
N GLU A 79 20.52 -5.14 21.98
CA GLU A 79 21.14 -6.24 21.23
C GLU A 79 20.09 -7.13 20.54
N VAL A 80 18.92 -7.33 21.16
CA VAL A 80 17.81 -8.03 20.50
C VAL A 80 17.27 -7.23 19.31
N TYR A 81 17.13 -5.91 19.43
CA TYR A 81 16.75 -5.07 18.29
C TYR A 81 17.78 -5.11 17.16
N LYS A 82 19.08 -5.10 17.46
CA LYS A 82 20.12 -5.30 16.44
C LYS A 82 19.93 -6.64 15.73
N HIS A 83 19.72 -7.71 16.49
CA HIS A 83 19.51 -9.04 15.93
C HIS A 83 18.29 -9.10 15.00
N HIS A 84 17.17 -8.45 15.38
CA HIS A 84 15.97 -8.38 14.54
C HIS A 84 16.21 -7.59 13.25
N ILE A 85 16.94 -6.47 13.32
CA ILE A 85 17.31 -5.69 12.13
C ILE A 85 18.17 -6.53 11.19
N GLU A 86 19.22 -7.17 11.70
CA GLU A 86 20.10 -8.03 10.89
C GLU A 86 19.33 -9.20 10.27
N LEU A 87 18.41 -9.82 11.03
CA LEU A 87 17.54 -10.87 10.52
C LEU A 87 16.66 -10.37 9.37
N ALA A 88 16.02 -9.22 9.55
CA ALA A 88 15.21 -8.59 8.50
C ALA A 88 16.03 -8.32 7.23
N GLN A 89 17.24 -7.79 7.38
CA GLN A 89 18.15 -7.54 6.27
C GLN A 89 18.56 -8.82 5.52
N ARG A 90 18.81 -9.94 6.24
CA ARG A 90 19.09 -11.25 5.62
C ARG A 90 17.92 -11.77 4.79
N HIS A 91 16.69 -11.37 5.12
CA HIS A 91 15.48 -11.69 4.38
C HIS A 91 15.06 -10.61 3.38
N GLY A 92 15.93 -9.62 3.18
CA GLY A 92 15.76 -8.57 2.18
C GLY A 92 14.75 -7.49 2.52
N ILE A 93 14.50 -7.28 3.80
CA ILE A 93 13.74 -6.15 4.34
C ILE A 93 14.72 -5.01 4.63
N ASP A 94 14.40 -3.80 4.13
CA ASP A 94 15.25 -2.61 4.22
C ASP A 94 14.88 -1.71 5.39
N GLY A 95 13.73 -1.95 6.01
CA GLY A 95 13.26 -1.13 7.12
C GLY A 95 11.99 -1.63 7.80
N PHE A 96 11.65 -0.96 8.91
CA PHE A 96 10.43 -1.23 9.66
C PHE A 96 9.48 -0.03 9.66
N LEU A 97 8.19 -0.34 9.52
CA LEU A 97 7.08 0.50 9.96
C LEU A 97 6.78 0.11 11.41
N LEU A 98 7.11 1.01 12.33
CA LEU A 98 7.00 0.80 13.76
C LEU A 98 5.55 0.92 14.18
N ASP A 99 4.92 -0.21 14.47
CA ASP A 99 3.56 -0.30 14.98
C ASP A 99 3.54 0.10 16.45
N VAL A 100 2.79 1.17 16.72
CA VAL A 100 2.75 1.85 18.01
C VAL A 100 1.30 1.94 18.48
N GLY A 101 0.92 0.95 19.30
CA GLY A 101 -0.40 0.86 19.91
C GLY A 101 -0.63 1.82 21.09
N ALA A 102 0.43 2.42 21.65
CA ALA A 102 0.31 3.52 22.63
C ALA A 102 1.58 4.38 22.61
N TRP A 103 1.50 5.66 23.02
CA TRP A 103 2.66 6.55 23.08
C TRP A 103 3.06 6.95 24.50
N GLU A 104 3.36 5.94 25.29
CA GLU A 104 3.78 6.11 26.68
C GLU A 104 4.62 4.92 27.16
N GLY A 105 5.33 5.13 28.28
CA GLY A 105 6.08 4.08 28.96
C GLY A 105 7.00 3.29 28.01
N ASN A 106 6.74 1.98 27.91
CA ASN A 106 7.59 1.06 27.18
C ASN A 106 7.64 1.33 25.66
N TYR A 107 6.59 1.90 25.06
CA TYR A 107 6.59 2.19 23.62
C TYR A 107 7.62 3.24 23.25
N VAL A 108 7.70 4.33 24.02
CA VAL A 108 8.67 5.41 23.78
C VAL A 108 10.09 4.87 23.94
N ALA A 109 10.38 4.21 25.08
CA ALA A 109 11.70 3.66 25.36
C ALA A 109 12.14 2.59 24.35
N SER A 110 11.20 1.75 23.90
CA SER A 110 11.46 0.73 22.89
C SER A 110 11.73 1.33 21.52
N THR A 111 10.99 2.39 21.16
CA THR A 111 11.17 3.11 19.90
C THR A 111 12.54 3.78 19.87
N GLU A 112 12.91 4.50 20.93
CA GLU A 112 14.26 5.10 21.06
C GLU A 112 15.36 4.05 20.95
N ARG A 113 15.17 2.87 21.55
CA ARG A 113 16.16 1.79 21.53
C ARG A 113 16.31 1.13 20.17
N ILE A 114 15.23 0.91 19.42
CA ILE A 114 15.33 0.35 18.06
C ILE A 114 15.94 1.37 17.07
N TYR A 115 15.67 2.67 17.24
CA TYR A 115 16.36 3.73 16.49
C TYR A 115 17.86 3.76 16.79
N GLU A 116 18.24 3.66 18.07
CA GLU A 116 19.64 3.58 18.47
C GLU A 116 20.32 2.29 17.95
N ALA A 117 19.63 1.14 17.99
CA ALA A 117 20.13 -0.10 17.40
C ALA A 117 20.42 0.05 15.89
N ALA A 118 19.48 0.64 15.14
CA ALA A 118 19.65 0.89 13.71
C ALA A 118 20.81 1.86 13.41
N LYS A 119 21.01 2.85 14.28
CA LYS A 119 22.13 3.79 14.18
C LYS A 119 23.47 3.12 14.46
N GLN A 120 23.57 2.30 15.51
CA GLN A 120 24.79 1.59 15.86
C GLN A 120 25.21 0.57 14.81
N LEU A 121 24.25 -0.09 14.17
CA LEU A 121 24.54 -1.02 13.07
C LEU A 121 25.09 -0.30 11.84
N GLY A 122 24.68 0.94 11.59
CA GLY A 122 25.21 1.74 10.46
C GLY A 122 24.94 1.15 9.08
N THR A 123 24.00 0.20 8.95
CA THR A 123 23.73 -0.54 7.71
C THR A 123 22.79 0.19 6.75
N GLY A 124 22.31 1.38 7.13
CA GLY A 124 21.32 2.15 6.37
C GLY A 124 19.87 1.70 6.58
N PHE A 125 19.61 0.78 7.51
CA PHE A 125 18.26 0.31 7.84
C PHE A 125 17.32 1.46 8.20
N ARG A 126 16.11 1.46 7.62
CA ARG A 126 15.17 2.59 7.68
C ARG A 126 14.03 2.32 8.66
N LEU A 127 13.57 3.34 9.37
CA LEU A 127 12.47 3.26 10.33
C LEU A 127 11.47 4.37 10.04
N ALA A 128 10.17 4.09 10.19
CA ALA A 128 9.12 5.10 10.17
C ALA A 128 8.02 4.74 11.15
N MET A 129 7.31 5.76 11.64
CA MET A 129 6.26 5.58 12.64
C MET A 129 4.95 5.15 11.98
N ALA A 130 4.27 4.20 12.60
CA ALA A 130 2.95 3.72 12.21
C ALA A 130 2.02 3.60 13.45
N PRO A 131 1.52 4.73 13.99
CA PRO A 131 0.54 4.74 15.07
C PRO A 131 -0.73 3.91 14.75
N GLU A 132 -1.21 3.16 15.75
CA GLU A 132 -2.41 2.31 15.66
C GLU A 132 -3.67 3.00 16.22
N TYR A 133 -4.85 2.56 15.77
CA TYR A 133 -6.16 3.12 16.11
C TYR A 133 -6.69 2.78 17.51
N SER A 134 -6.24 1.69 18.14
CA SER A 134 -6.96 1.07 19.25
C SER A 134 -6.77 1.70 20.65
N VAL A 135 -5.86 2.68 20.86
CA VAL A 135 -5.60 3.22 22.22
C VAL A 135 -5.11 4.70 22.29
N GLN A 136 -6.06 5.64 22.50
CA GLN A 136 -5.93 6.99 23.14
C GLN A 136 -4.87 8.00 22.57
N PRO A 137 -4.88 9.31 22.97
CA PRO A 137 -5.06 10.48 22.09
C PRO A 137 -4.00 10.76 21.00
N PHE A 138 -4.48 10.93 19.76
CA PHE A 138 -3.69 10.85 18.52
C PHE A 138 -2.78 12.06 18.23
N SER A 139 -3.26 13.31 18.31
CA SER A 139 -2.55 14.40 17.62
C SER A 139 -1.25 14.85 18.30
N GLU A 140 -1.23 14.98 19.63
CA GLU A 140 -0.02 15.38 20.35
C GLU A 140 1.02 14.27 20.41
N GLN A 141 0.56 13.02 20.53
CA GLN A 141 1.44 11.87 20.55
C GLN A 141 2.07 11.63 19.19
N VAL A 142 1.29 11.67 18.10
CA VAL A 142 1.83 11.58 16.73
C VAL A 142 2.77 12.75 16.43
N ARG A 143 2.45 13.95 16.92
CA ARG A 143 3.36 15.09 16.85
C ARG A 143 4.68 14.79 17.56
N ASP A 144 4.65 14.32 18.81
CA ASP A 144 5.88 13.98 19.55
C ASP A 144 6.68 12.87 18.86
N MET A 145 6.03 11.80 18.39
CA MET A 145 6.66 10.74 17.61
C MET A 145 7.47 11.30 16.43
N VAL A 146 6.84 12.15 15.61
CA VAL A 146 7.49 12.73 14.44
C VAL A 146 8.60 13.69 14.86
N LEU A 147 8.34 14.62 15.78
CA LEU A 147 9.33 15.61 16.20
C LEU A 147 10.56 14.97 16.84
N ARG A 148 10.38 13.87 17.59
CA ARG A 148 11.46 13.14 18.26
C ARG A 148 12.43 12.49 17.28
N PHE A 149 11.93 11.96 16.16
CA PHE A 149 12.75 11.17 15.23
C PHE A 149 12.98 11.83 13.87
N LYS A 150 12.35 12.97 13.54
CA LYS A 150 12.46 13.61 12.22
C LYS A 150 13.89 13.85 11.73
N ASP A 151 14.84 14.05 12.64
CA ASP A 151 16.25 14.31 12.32
C ASP A 151 17.17 13.10 12.58
N HIS A 152 16.62 11.97 13.02
CA HIS A 152 17.38 10.76 13.25
C HIS A 152 17.89 10.19 11.91
N PRO A 153 19.16 9.73 11.81
CA PRO A 153 19.74 9.26 10.54
C PRO A 153 18.99 8.07 9.92
N ASN A 154 18.39 7.22 10.76
CA ASN A 154 17.60 6.07 10.33
C ASN A 154 16.11 6.37 10.09
N GLN A 155 15.63 7.58 10.37
CA GLN A 155 14.26 7.96 10.02
C GLN A 155 14.12 7.96 8.49
N LEU A 156 13.19 7.16 7.99
CA LEU A 156 12.87 7.13 6.58
C LEU A 156 12.27 8.48 6.19
N LYS A 157 12.86 9.08 5.15
CA LYS A 157 12.39 10.32 4.54
C LYS A 157 12.08 10.07 3.07
N VAL A 158 10.94 10.59 2.62
CA VAL A 158 10.56 10.63 1.20
C VAL A 158 10.51 12.10 0.80
N ASN A 159 11.29 12.49 -0.22
CA ASN A 159 11.46 13.88 -0.64
C ASN A 159 11.88 14.82 0.51
N GLY A 160 12.76 14.35 1.39
CA GLY A 160 13.23 15.10 2.56
C GLY A 160 12.27 15.16 3.75
N LYS A 161 11.04 14.63 3.62
CA LYS A 161 10.01 14.65 4.66
C LYS A 161 9.95 13.32 5.39
N PRO A 162 9.86 13.27 6.73
CA PRO A 162 9.65 12.03 7.47
C PRO A 162 8.43 11.28 6.94
N LEU A 163 8.58 9.97 6.73
CA LEU A 163 7.45 9.11 6.42
C LEU A 163 6.63 8.85 7.69
N LEU A 164 5.32 9.03 7.57
CA LEU A 164 4.33 8.68 8.58
C LEU A 164 3.31 7.73 7.93
N SER A 165 3.06 6.60 8.56
CA SER A 165 1.97 5.68 8.19
C SER A 165 1.11 5.41 9.42
N GLY A 166 0.19 4.47 9.37
CA GLY A 166 -0.58 4.07 10.54
C GLY A 166 -1.68 3.09 10.20
N TYR A 167 -2.04 2.26 11.18
CA TYR A 167 -3.17 1.35 11.08
C TYR A 167 -4.41 2.07 11.60
N CYS A 168 -4.81 3.12 10.86
CA CYS A 168 -5.93 3.97 11.19
C CYS A 168 -6.52 4.63 9.95
N SER A 169 -7.77 5.08 10.06
CA SER A 169 -8.43 5.84 8.98
C SER A 169 -7.64 7.11 8.66
N ALA A 170 -7.51 7.43 7.37
CA ALA A 170 -6.90 8.67 6.89
C ALA A 170 -7.50 9.93 7.54
N SER A 171 -8.77 9.88 7.97
CA SER A 171 -9.45 10.98 8.66
C SER A 171 -8.88 11.33 10.04
N MET A 172 -7.99 10.51 10.60
CA MET A 172 -7.40 10.69 11.93
C MET A 172 -6.15 11.59 11.90
N PHE A 173 -5.47 11.67 10.76
CA PHE A 173 -4.23 12.44 10.62
C PHE A 173 -4.37 13.96 10.60
N PRO A 174 -5.45 14.59 10.08
CA PRO A 174 -5.50 16.05 9.93
C PRO A 174 -5.12 16.85 11.18
N PRO A 175 -5.63 16.56 12.40
CA PRO A 175 -5.24 17.30 13.59
C PRO A 175 -3.75 17.19 13.94
N ALA A 176 -3.13 16.04 13.70
CA ALA A 176 -1.69 15.85 13.91
C ALA A 176 -0.87 16.60 12.85
N LEU A 177 -1.29 16.52 11.59
CA LEU A 177 -0.64 17.19 10.46
C LEU A 177 -0.70 18.71 10.57
N GLU A 178 -1.83 19.26 11.02
CA GLU A 178 -1.98 20.71 11.27
C GLU A 178 -1.00 21.20 12.34
N LYS A 179 -0.84 20.43 13.42
CA LYS A 179 0.14 20.74 14.46
C LYS A 179 1.57 20.65 13.96
N LEU A 180 1.94 19.56 13.29
CA LEU A 180 3.27 19.41 12.69
C LEU A 180 3.58 20.54 11.71
N LYS A 181 2.60 20.92 10.88
CA LYS A 181 2.72 22.06 9.98
C LYS A 181 2.96 23.37 10.74
N SER A 182 2.28 23.57 11.87
CA SER A 182 2.51 24.75 12.74
C SER A 182 3.91 24.76 13.36
N ASP A 183 4.54 23.59 13.53
CA ASP A 183 5.93 23.46 13.96
C ASP A 183 6.94 23.60 12.80
N GLY A 184 6.47 23.85 11.57
CA GLY A 184 7.32 23.91 10.38
C GLY A 184 7.79 22.53 9.88
N VAL A 185 7.10 21.45 10.27
CA VAL A 185 7.42 20.08 9.88
C VAL A 185 6.35 19.55 8.93
N GLU A 186 6.76 19.21 7.71
CA GLU A 186 5.93 18.47 6.77
C GLU A 186 6.31 16.99 6.78
N VAL A 187 5.31 16.12 6.69
CA VAL A 187 5.48 14.66 6.60
C VAL A 187 4.98 14.14 5.27
N THR A 188 5.55 13.03 4.81
CA THR A 188 4.96 12.22 3.75
C THR A 188 4.03 11.22 4.41
N LEU A 189 2.73 11.42 4.26
CA LEU A 189 1.73 10.52 4.82
C LEU A 189 1.41 9.40 3.83
N VAL A 190 1.53 8.15 4.30
CA VAL A 190 1.02 6.96 3.62
C VAL A 190 -0.05 6.36 4.52
N PRO A 191 -1.31 6.85 4.45
CA PRO A 191 -2.37 6.32 5.28
C PRO A 191 -2.73 4.90 4.85
N HIS A 192 -3.30 4.18 5.80
CA HIS A 192 -4.01 2.95 5.51
C HIS A 192 -5.34 3.27 4.81
N VAL A 193 -5.67 2.48 3.78
CA VAL A 193 -6.98 2.53 3.11
C VAL A 193 -7.73 1.24 3.38
N PHE A 194 -8.82 1.36 4.13
CA PHE A 194 -9.82 0.31 4.24
C PHE A 194 -10.62 0.22 2.93
N LEU A 195 -10.58 -0.94 2.28
CA LEU A 195 -11.52 -1.29 1.20
C LEU A 195 -12.58 -2.27 1.73
N PRO A 196 -13.81 -2.26 1.18
CA PRO A 196 -14.86 -3.21 1.57
C PRO A 196 -14.41 -4.65 1.36
N ARG A 197 -14.68 -5.50 2.35
CA ARG A 197 -14.25 -6.91 2.47
C ARG A 197 -14.66 -7.83 1.31
N PHE A 198 -15.52 -7.41 0.39
CA PHE A 198 -16.12 -8.28 -0.63
C PHE A 198 -15.51 -8.18 -2.02
N VAL A 199 -14.40 -7.45 -2.20
CA VAL A 199 -13.60 -7.55 -3.42
C VAL A 199 -12.40 -8.47 -3.15
N TYR A 200 -12.67 -9.76 -3.01
CA TYR A 200 -11.62 -10.77 -3.08
C TYR A 200 -11.09 -10.76 -4.51
N ARG A 201 -9.92 -10.15 -4.75
CA ARG A 201 -9.25 -10.17 -6.07
C ARG A 201 -8.33 -11.39 -6.11
N PRO A 202 -8.63 -12.42 -6.92
CA PRO A 202 -7.87 -13.67 -6.91
C PRO A 202 -6.47 -13.57 -7.54
N SER A 203 -6.10 -12.46 -8.18
CA SER A 203 -4.77 -12.30 -8.82
C SER A 203 -4.11 -10.94 -8.56
N PHE A 204 -2.78 -10.95 -8.65
CA PHE A 204 -1.92 -9.77 -8.53
C PHE A 204 -2.23 -8.73 -9.62
N GLU A 205 -2.57 -9.17 -10.83
CA GLU A 205 -2.88 -8.31 -11.97
C GLU A 205 -4.17 -7.51 -11.75
N GLU A 206 -5.21 -8.13 -11.19
CA GLU A 206 -6.45 -7.41 -10.85
C GLU A 206 -6.25 -6.41 -9.71
N TYR A 207 -5.37 -6.74 -8.75
CA TYR A 207 -4.96 -5.84 -7.68
C TYR A 207 -4.22 -4.61 -8.22
N VAL A 208 -3.23 -4.82 -9.09
CA VAL A 208 -2.46 -3.76 -9.75
C VAL A 208 -3.38 -2.88 -10.62
N GLY A 209 -4.30 -3.50 -11.37
CA GLY A 209 -5.29 -2.77 -12.16
C GLY A 209 -6.15 -1.84 -11.31
N GLN A 210 -6.61 -2.30 -10.13
CA GLN A 210 -7.40 -1.48 -9.21
C GLN A 210 -6.58 -0.34 -8.57
N PHE A 211 -5.31 -0.60 -8.26
CA PHE A 211 -4.40 0.42 -7.75
C PHE A 211 -4.22 1.57 -8.74
N PHE A 212 -4.04 1.26 -10.02
CA PHE A 212 -3.89 2.27 -11.07
C PHE A 212 -5.20 2.89 -11.55
N SER A 213 -6.33 2.18 -11.46
CA SER A 213 -7.65 2.70 -11.84
C SER A 213 -8.31 3.55 -10.75
N THR A 214 -7.75 3.57 -9.54
CA THR A 214 -8.26 4.38 -8.42
C THR A 214 -7.26 5.51 -8.17
N PRO A 215 -7.52 6.74 -8.70
CA PRO A 215 -6.54 7.83 -8.66
C PRO A 215 -6.05 8.21 -7.27
N SER A 216 -6.84 7.90 -6.22
CA SER A 216 -6.50 8.16 -4.83
C SER A 216 -5.53 7.15 -4.21
N LEU A 217 -5.22 6.01 -4.86
CA LEU A 217 -4.38 4.95 -4.27
C LEU A 217 -2.88 5.11 -4.58
N SER A 218 -2.48 6.03 -5.46
CA SER A 218 -1.07 6.27 -5.76
C SER A 218 -0.33 6.74 -4.51
N GLY A 219 0.50 5.86 -3.94
CA GLY A 219 1.24 6.11 -2.70
C GLY A 219 0.57 5.60 -1.41
N LEU A 220 -0.44 4.73 -1.49
CA LEU A 220 -1.13 4.15 -0.32
C LEU A 220 -0.75 2.69 -0.07
N MET A 221 -0.66 2.28 1.21
CA MET A 221 -0.46 0.88 1.63
C MET A 221 -1.79 0.25 2.04
N MET A 222 -2.01 -1.02 1.68
CA MET A 222 -3.26 -1.76 1.92
C MET A 222 -3.04 -2.94 2.89
N PHE A 223 -3.85 -3.04 3.96
CA PHE A 223 -3.91 -4.25 4.81
C PHE A 223 -5.27 -4.46 5.50
N ASN A 224 -5.98 -5.53 5.14
CA ASN A 224 -7.10 -6.12 5.91
C ASN A 224 -8.38 -5.25 6.09
N ALA A 225 -9.51 -5.94 6.21
CA ALA A 225 -10.82 -5.49 5.76
C ALA A 225 -11.83 -5.27 6.89
N SER A 226 -12.37 -4.06 6.97
CA SER A 226 -13.69 -3.77 7.53
C SER A 226 -14.14 -2.33 7.20
N GLU A 227 -15.40 -2.27 6.74
CA GLU A 227 -16.37 -1.17 6.81
C GLU A 227 -16.12 0.12 6.00
N LEU A 228 -16.85 0.23 4.89
CA LEU A 228 -17.56 1.46 4.55
C LEU A 228 -19.05 1.11 4.39
N GLY A 229 -19.84 1.51 5.37
CA GLY A 229 -21.27 1.69 5.18
C GLY A 229 -21.49 2.87 4.23
N VAL A 230 -22.27 2.61 3.18
CA VAL A 230 -23.13 3.64 2.58
C VAL A 230 -24.16 4.10 3.60
#